data_AF-A0A7T7UVP6-F1
#
_entry.id   AF-A0A7T7UVP6-F1
#
_cell.length_a   1.000
_cell.length_b   1.000
_cell.length_c   1.000
_cell.angle_alpha   90.00
_cell.angle_beta   90.00
_cell.angle_gamma   90.00
#
_symmetry.space_group_name_H-M   'P 1'
#
loop_
_entity.id
_entity.type
_entity.pdbx_description
1 polymer ?
#
loop_
_entity_poly.entity_id
_entity_poly.type
_entity_poly.pdbx_seq_one_letter_code
_entity_poly.pdbx_strand_id
1 'polypeptide(L)' 'MLKYFNISKSTYMYWQKHLNRPNKDIEIEKKILKIRKDNPNYGYRRITAMLKD' A
#
# COMPACT_ATOMS: atom_id res chain seq x y z
N MET A 1 -19.69 -14.09 15.46
CA MET A 1 -18.62 -13.70 14.53
C MET A 1 -17.55 -12.84 15.20
N LEU A 2 -17.81 -11.59 15.63
CA LEU A 2 -16.77 -10.73 16.26
C LEU A 2 -16.18 -11.28 17.57
N LYS A 3 -17.03 -11.86 18.44
CA LYS A 3 -16.60 -12.50 19.71
C LYS A 3 -15.71 -13.73 19.49
N TYR A 4 -15.86 -14.41 18.35
CA TYR A 4 -15.07 -15.59 17.99
C TYR A 4 -13.64 -15.22 17.59
N PHE A 5 -13.48 -14.11 16.87
CA PHE A 5 -12.16 -13.56 16.49
C PHE A 5 -11.53 -12.66 17.57
N ASN A 6 -12.20 -12.48 18.71
CA ASN A 6 -11.77 -11.61 19.81
C ASN A 6 -11.46 -10.16 19.39
N ILE A 7 -12.20 -9.62 18.41
CA ILE A 7 -12.03 -8.25 17.91
C ILE A 7 -13.09 -7.35 18.52
N SER A 8 -12.69 -6.15 18.95
CA SER A 8 -13.63 -5.14 19.45
C SER A 8 -14.58 -4.65 18.33
N LYS A 9 -15.82 -4.31 18.68
CA LYS A 9 -16.82 -3.80 17.72
C LYS A 9 -16.32 -2.53 17.01
N SER A 10 -15.64 -1.64 17.72
CA SER A 10 -15.09 -0.40 17.16
C SER A 10 -13.99 -0.68 16.13
N THR A 11 -13.07 -1.61 16.43
CA THR A 11 -12.03 -2.06 15.48
C THR A 11 -12.65 -2.60 14.20
N TYR A 12 -13.64 -3.49 14.31
CA TYR A 12 -14.31 -4.06 13.13
C TYR A 12 -15.00 -3.01 12.27
N MET A 13 -15.77 -2.11 12.88
CA MET A 13 -16.49 -1.05 12.17
C MET A 13 -15.53 -0.07 11.47
N TYR A 14 -14.39 0.23 12.10
CA TYR A 14 -13.33 1.01 11.47
C TYR A 14 -12.83 0.33 10.20
N TRP A 15 -12.43 -0.94 10.27
CA TRP A 15 -11.96 -1.69 9.09
C TRP A 15 -13.04 -1.82 8.01
N GLN A 16 -14.28 -2.11 8.41
CA GLN A 16 -15.40 -2.25 7.47
C GLN A 16 -15.61 -0.97 6.65
N LYS A 17 -15.46 0.22 7.25
CA LYS A 17 -15.54 1.52 6.55
C LYS A 17 -14.36 1.76 5.58
N HIS A 18 -13.25 1.03 5.74
CA HIS A 18 -12.04 1.22 4.96
C HIS A 18 -11.83 0.13 3.89
N LEU A 19 -12.56 -0.99 3.94
CA LEU A 19 -12.46 -2.10 2.98
C LEU A 19 -12.63 -1.66 1.52
N ASN A 20 -13.54 -0.73 1.26
CA ASN A 20 -13.86 -0.28 -0.11
C ASN A 20 -13.05 0.96 -0.53
N ARG A 21 -12.06 1.39 0.26
CA ARG A 21 -11.27 2.57 -0.12
C ARG A 21 -10.31 2.19 -1.25
N PRO A 22 -10.30 2.93 -2.37
CA PRO A 22 -9.28 2.72 -3.39
C PRO A 22 -7.91 3.02 -2.80
N ASN A 23 -6.92 2.18 -3.11
CA ASN A 23 -5.54 2.44 -2.74
C ASN A 23 -5.03 3.65 -3.53
N LYS A 24 -4.73 4.74 -2.81
CA LYS A 24 -4.29 6.02 -3.39
C LYS A 24 -2.92 5.92 -4.03
N ASP A 25 -2.11 4.95 -3.61
CA ASP A 25 -0.71 4.82 -4.00
C ASP A 25 -0.51 3.83 -5.16
N ILE A 26 -1.59 3.26 -5.73
CA ILE A 26 -1.52 2.28 -6.84
C ILE A 26 -0.66 2.82 -8.00
N GLU A 27 -0.83 4.10 -8.36
CA GLU A 27 -0.08 4.68 -9.47
C GLU A 27 1.41 4.80 -9.16
N ILE A 28 1.75 5.20 -7.92
CA ILE A 28 3.13 5.31 -7.45
C ILE A 28 3.76 3.92 -7.37
N GLU A 29 3.04 2.93 -6.86
CA GLU A 29 3.48 1.54 -6.79
C GLU A 29 3.79 0.98 -8.18
N LYS A 30 2.93 1.22 -9.17
CA LYS A 30 3.18 0.85 -10.57
C LYS A 30 4.44 1.50 -11.13
N LYS A 31 4.68 2.79 -10.84
CA LYS A 31 5.90 3.50 -11.26
C LYS A 31 7.15 2.88 -10.61
N ILE A 32 7.10 2.59 -9.31
CA ILE A 32 8.19 1.92 -8.57
C ILE A 32 8.51 0.55 -9.18
N LEU A 33 7.49 -0.26 -9.46
CA LEU A 33 7.67 -1.58 -10.06
C LEU A 33 8.30 -1.50 -11.44
N LYS A 34 7.93 -0.49 -12.25
CA LYS A 34 8.55 -0.25 -13.56
C LYS A 34 10.03 0.12 -13.41
N ILE A 35 10.35 1.09 -12.54
CA ILE A 35 11.75 1.49 -12.25
C ILE A 35 12.58 0.29 -11.79
N ARG A 36 12.03 -0.55 -10.90
CA ARG A 36 12.70 -1.73 -10.37
C ARG A 36 12.92 -2.81 -11.43
N LYS A 37 12.00 -2.95 -12.39
CA LYS A 37 12.14 -3.87 -13.52
C LYS A 37 13.29 -3.45 -14.43
N ASP A 38 13.40 -2.16 -14.70
CA ASP A 38 14.47 -1.60 -15.54
C ASP A 38 15.82 -1.56 -14.79
N ASN A 39 15.77 -1.39 -13.46
CA ASN A 39 16.95 -1.27 -12.59
C ASN A 39 16.87 -2.21 -11.37
N PRO A 40 17.18 -3.51 -11.52
CA PRO A 40 17.00 -4.51 -10.47
C PRO A 40 17.87 -4.28 -9.22
N ASN A 41 18.98 -3.54 -9.36
CA ASN A 41 19.90 -3.25 -8.25
C ASN A 41 19.60 -1.91 -7.54
N TYR A 42 18.56 -1.18 -7.95
CA TYR A 42 18.24 0.10 -7.33
C TYR A 42 17.60 -0.08 -5.97
N GLY A 43 18.29 0.38 -4.92
CA GLY A 43 17.71 0.54 -3.59
C GLY A 43 16.75 1.73 -3.53
N TYR A 44 16.06 1.87 -2.39
CA TYR A 44 14.97 2.83 -2.22
C TYR A 44 15.37 4.28 -2.56
N ARG A 45 16.57 4.75 -2.18
CA ARG A 45 17.02 6.12 -2.48
C ARG A 45 17.05 6.44 -3.97
N ARG A 46 17.52 5.50 -4.80
CA ARG A 46 17.61 5.70 -6.26
C ARG A 46 16.23 5.66 -6.91
N ILE A 47 15.35 4.78 -6.44
CA ILE A 47 13.95 4.74 -6.86
C ILE A 47 13.24 6.05 -6.48
N THR A 48 13.44 6.55 -5.26
CA THR A 48 12.85 7.82 -4.80
C THR A 48 13.36 9.01 -5.62
N ALA A 49 14.63 9.02 -6.02
CA ALA A 49 15.16 10.05 -6.91
C ALA A 49 14.42 10.05 -8.26
N MET A 50 14.26 8.88 -8.89
CA MET A 50 13.51 8.72 -10.14
C MET A 50 12.01 9.02 -10.05
N LEU A 51 11.43 9.03 -8.84
CA LEU A 51 10.03 9.42 -8.63
C LEU A 51 9.86 10.94 -8.46
N LYS A 52 10.93 11.68 -8.20
CA LYS A 52 10.92 13.15 -8.03
C LYS A 52 11.09 13.91 -9.34
N ASP A 53 11.49 13.21 -10.40
CA ASP A 53 11.66 13.75 -11.76
C ASP A 53 10.31 14.02 -12.46
#